data_AF-A0A1Y1KZA2-F1
#
_entry.id   AF-A0A1Y1KZA2-F1
#
_cell.length_a   1.000
_cell.length_b   1.000
_cell.length_c   1.000
_cell.angle_alpha   90.00
_cell.angle_beta   90.00
_cell.angle_gamma   90.00
#
_symmetry.space_group_name_H-M   'P 1'
#
loop_
_entity.id
_entity.type
_entity.pdbx_description
1 polymer ?
#
loop_
_entity_poly.entity_id
_entity_poly.type
_entity_poly.pdbx_seq_one_letter_code
_entity_poly.pdbx_strand_id
1 'polypeptide(L)'
;MQTELLTLLLICLETISQEIVMVAKTHSTPLIKYMDYSDAAVLQFKIPEDVHFVSFKFEAEEIEESLFRCEPNDIDVYLKSGSPPVINPDNSELPKHFLNYSGPIKELKFTSNKSCHYINVTSPYAGFYFAAAFIAYTDPRLRAITQQGLTAKCLTVLNAELWVIKKPRPYIIVPEKQEHVILHPRTNRIFKFYVSDYTEYVILHMKKIKFCVDCTKIKLRVQSHRIPNVNESLYSMDLTKEAYDTKNFKTQIMTVEDSWYYVSFNLDSKTDSEAEFAFTFKCFSTYPSNDTQLLFSNETKIFPLNINSTRYYKHSILRNYASPYLHLNLSYNQYNLVREGSIENFFYSFDLHPDTDGSVPSSILGELCSLVWRLNRE
;
A
#
# COMPACT_ATOMS: atom_id res chain seq x y z
N MET A 1 3.77 22.23 -52.96
CA MET A 1 4.88 22.24 -51.99
C MET A 1 4.52 22.94 -50.67
N GLN A 2 3.25 22.91 -50.25
CA GLN A 2 2.77 23.62 -49.05
C GLN A 2 1.82 22.76 -48.20
N THR A 3 1.48 21.56 -48.70
CA THR A 3 0.62 20.57 -48.04
C THR A 3 1.41 19.51 -47.26
N GLU A 4 2.70 19.32 -47.53
CA GLU A 4 3.55 18.36 -46.79
C GLU A 4 4.18 18.94 -45.51
N LEU A 5 4.25 20.28 -45.39
CA LEU A 5 4.75 20.92 -44.17
C LEU A 5 3.71 20.90 -43.02
N LEU A 6 2.42 20.84 -43.36
CA LEU A 6 1.33 20.85 -42.38
C LEU A 6 1.12 19.47 -41.74
N THR A 7 1.40 18.38 -42.46
CA THR A 7 1.33 17.01 -41.93
C THR A 7 2.53 16.66 -41.04
N LEU A 8 3.70 17.26 -41.27
CA LEU A 8 4.87 17.12 -40.39
C LEU A 8 4.74 17.92 -39.08
N LEU A 9 3.96 19.00 -39.05
CA LEU A 9 3.68 19.76 -37.83
C LEU A 9 2.62 19.11 -36.92
N LEU A 10 1.80 18.20 -37.46
CA LEU A 10 0.80 17.43 -36.69
C LEU A 10 1.40 16.21 -35.97
N ILE A 11 2.62 15.78 -36.29
CA ILE A 11 3.29 14.62 -35.67
C ILE A 11 4.24 15.06 -34.52
N CYS A 12 4.55 16.35 -34.39
CA CYS A 12 5.53 16.85 -33.41
C CYS A 12 4.95 17.42 -32.11
N LEU A 13 3.66 17.23 -31.83
CA LEU A 13 3.04 17.57 -30.55
C LEU A 13 2.17 16.43 -30.01
N GLU A 14 2.72 15.20 -29.96
CA GLU A 14 2.41 14.33 -28.82
C GLU A 14 3.23 14.81 -27.62
N THR A 15 2.93 16.03 -27.15
CA THR A 15 3.06 16.27 -25.72
C THR A 15 2.12 15.27 -25.09
N ILE A 16 2.68 14.24 -24.44
CA ILE A 16 1.92 13.34 -23.58
C ILE A 16 1.32 14.23 -22.50
N SER A 17 0.13 14.77 -22.77
CA SER A 17 -0.69 15.47 -21.80
C SER A 17 -1.05 14.39 -20.79
N GLN A 18 -0.36 14.40 -19.66
CA GLN A 18 -0.68 13.54 -18.54
C GLN A 18 -2.06 13.98 -18.03
N GLU A 19 -3.11 13.28 -18.46
CA GLU A 19 -4.47 13.60 -18.08
C GLU A 19 -4.64 13.39 -16.58
N ILE A 20 -4.90 14.49 -15.87
CA ILE A 20 -5.23 14.47 -14.44
C ILE A 20 -6.74 14.27 -14.35
N VAL A 21 -7.15 13.17 -13.71
CA VAL A 21 -8.57 12.79 -13.61
C VAL A 21 -8.98 12.69 -12.15
N MET A 22 -10.09 13.33 -11.79
CA MET A 22 -10.75 13.09 -10.49
C MET A 22 -11.45 11.74 -10.54
N VAL A 23 -11.14 10.86 -9.59
CA VAL A 23 -11.71 9.50 -9.54
C VAL A 23 -12.61 9.26 -8.32
N ALA A 24 -12.51 10.10 -7.30
CA ALA A 24 -13.41 10.05 -6.16
C ALA A 24 -13.57 11.43 -5.52
N LYS A 25 -14.76 11.64 -4.94
CA LYS A 25 -15.09 12.79 -4.10
C LYS A 25 -15.98 12.30 -2.96
N THR A 26 -15.65 12.68 -1.73
CA THR A 26 -16.46 12.35 -0.56
C THR A 26 -17.61 13.34 -0.42
N HIS A 27 -18.66 12.94 0.29
CA HIS A 27 -19.62 13.89 0.81
C HIS A 27 -18.95 14.77 1.89
N SER A 28 -19.53 15.93 2.15
CA SER A 28 -19.11 16.79 3.26
C SER A 28 -19.24 16.03 4.57
N THR A 29 -18.11 15.76 5.20
CA THR A 29 -18.02 14.89 6.37
C THR A 29 -17.89 15.76 7.61
N PRO A 30 -18.84 15.71 8.57
CA PRO A 30 -18.73 16.48 9.79
C PRO A 30 -17.53 16.00 10.61
N LEU A 31 -16.78 16.95 11.17
CA LEU A 31 -15.66 16.67 12.05
C LEU A 31 -16.02 17.10 13.48
N ILE A 32 -15.57 16.31 14.43
CA ILE A 32 -15.68 16.62 15.86
C ILE A 32 -14.31 16.64 16.52
N LYS A 33 -14.27 17.17 17.74
CA LYS A 33 -13.05 17.22 18.55
C LYS A 33 -12.64 15.81 18.94
N TYR A 34 -11.38 15.49 18.67
CA TYR A 34 -10.82 14.19 19.03
C TYR A 34 -10.71 14.02 20.55
N MET A 35 -11.35 12.99 21.08
CA MET A 35 -11.14 12.47 22.44
C MET A 35 -10.65 11.03 22.37
N ASP A 36 -11.23 10.23 21.47
CA ASP A 36 -10.78 8.87 21.16
C ASP A 36 -10.93 8.55 19.67
N TYR A 37 -10.59 7.31 19.28
CA TYR A 37 -10.62 6.90 17.88
C TYR A 37 -12.04 6.86 17.27
N SER A 38 -13.09 6.75 18.07
CA SER A 38 -14.48 6.76 17.59
C SER A 38 -14.91 8.15 17.10
N ASP A 39 -14.21 9.21 17.52
CA ASP A 39 -14.45 10.57 17.08
C ASP A 39 -13.82 10.88 15.71
N ALA A 40 -12.90 10.02 15.24
CA ALA A 40 -12.22 10.22 13.97
C ALA A 40 -13.14 9.86 12.80
N ALA A 41 -13.32 10.81 11.88
CA ALA A 41 -13.98 10.54 10.62
C ALA A 41 -13.06 9.72 9.72
N VAL A 42 -13.48 8.50 9.36
CA VAL A 42 -12.72 7.59 8.48
C VAL A 42 -13.22 7.72 7.04
N LEU A 43 -12.37 8.28 6.18
CA LEU A 43 -12.60 8.39 4.73
C LEU A 43 -11.89 7.24 4.01
N GLN A 44 -12.56 6.67 3.01
CA GLN A 44 -12.02 5.58 2.19
C GLN A 44 -11.87 6.00 0.73
N PHE A 45 -10.68 5.79 0.17
CA PHE A 45 -10.37 6.01 -1.23
C PHE A 45 -9.92 4.70 -1.88
N LYS A 46 -10.30 4.45 -3.12
CA LYS A 46 -9.81 3.31 -3.91
C LYS A 46 -8.98 3.82 -5.08
N ILE A 47 -7.68 3.60 -5.03
CA ILE A 47 -6.77 3.92 -6.12
C ILE A 47 -6.82 2.80 -7.16
N PRO A 48 -7.09 3.11 -8.44
CA PRO A 48 -7.06 2.11 -9.50
C PRO A 48 -5.64 1.64 -9.79
N GLU A 49 -5.50 0.56 -10.55
CA GLU A 49 -4.21 0.10 -11.04
C GLU A 49 -3.61 1.07 -12.08
N ASP A 50 -2.32 0.91 -12.37
CA ASP A 50 -1.59 1.65 -13.41
C ASP A 50 -1.50 3.17 -13.18
N VAL A 51 -1.59 3.60 -11.92
CA VAL A 51 -1.49 4.99 -11.50
C VAL A 51 -0.03 5.35 -11.22
N HIS A 52 0.44 6.44 -11.83
CA HIS A 52 1.77 6.98 -11.57
C HIS A 52 1.77 7.92 -10.37
N PHE A 53 0.71 8.71 -10.23
CA PHE A 53 0.66 9.76 -9.22
C PHE A 53 -0.76 9.95 -8.73
N VAL A 54 -0.89 10.22 -7.43
CA VAL A 54 -2.14 10.63 -6.82
C VAL A 54 -1.96 11.88 -5.98
N SER A 55 -3.01 12.68 -5.96
CA SER A 55 -3.17 13.84 -5.09
C SER A 55 -4.49 13.70 -4.35
N PHE A 56 -4.41 13.63 -3.03
CA PHE A 56 -5.56 13.71 -2.14
C PHE A 56 -5.74 15.18 -1.78
N LYS A 57 -6.86 15.78 -2.18
CA LYS A 57 -7.22 17.15 -1.83
C LYS A 57 -8.16 17.13 -0.63
N PHE A 58 -7.87 17.96 0.36
CA PHE A 58 -8.68 18.18 1.55
C PHE A 58 -9.01 19.67 1.67
N GLU A 59 -10.25 19.97 2.02
CA GLU A 59 -10.75 21.32 2.22
C GLU A 59 -11.76 21.28 3.37
N ALA A 60 -11.55 22.10 4.40
CA ALA A 60 -12.45 22.16 5.55
C ALA A 60 -13.03 23.56 5.71
N GLU A 61 -14.26 23.63 6.19
CA GLU A 61 -14.98 24.87 6.43
C GLU A 61 -15.89 24.78 7.65
N GLU A 62 -16.18 25.93 8.24
CA GLU A 62 -17.18 26.06 9.28
C GLU A 62 -18.54 26.43 8.68
N ILE A 63 -19.58 25.68 9.05
CA ILE A 63 -20.98 26.00 8.78
C ILE A 63 -21.54 26.69 10.02
N GLU A 64 -22.02 27.92 9.82
CA GLU A 64 -22.66 28.71 10.88
C GLU A 64 -24.11 28.22 11.09
N GLU A 65 -24.40 27.69 12.28
CA GLU A 65 -25.76 27.28 12.69
C GLU A 65 -26.43 28.32 13.61
N SER A 66 -25.76 29.44 13.85
CA SER A 66 -26.23 30.52 14.73
C SER A 66 -25.89 31.90 14.15
N LEU A 67 -26.41 32.97 14.77
CA LEU A 67 -26.14 34.35 14.36
C LEU A 67 -24.68 34.80 14.61
N PHE A 68 -23.91 34.02 15.38
CA PHE A 68 -22.52 34.31 15.69
C PHE A 68 -21.60 33.64 14.68
N ARG A 69 -20.57 34.35 14.23
CA ARG A 69 -19.58 33.84 13.28
C ARG A 69 -18.71 32.75 13.91
N CYS A 70 -18.36 31.76 13.10
CA CYS A 70 -17.49 30.67 13.50
C CYS A 70 -16.03 31.02 13.27
N GLU A 71 -15.18 30.70 14.25
CA GLU A 71 -13.74 30.75 14.09
C GLU A 71 -13.23 29.44 13.49
N PRO A 72 -12.22 29.47 12.60
CA PRO A 72 -11.63 28.25 12.06
C PRO A 72 -11.03 27.37 13.16
N ASN A 73 -11.27 26.06 13.07
CA ASN A 73 -10.65 25.04 13.89
C ASN A 73 -9.39 24.48 13.24
N ASP A 74 -8.45 24.03 14.06
CA ASP A 74 -7.31 23.22 13.63
C ASP A 74 -7.78 21.79 13.30
N ILE A 75 -7.36 21.27 12.15
CA ILE A 75 -7.74 19.97 11.60
C ILE A 75 -6.50 19.13 11.42
N ASP A 76 -6.56 17.89 11.91
CA ASP A 76 -5.53 16.87 11.69
C ASP A 76 -6.08 15.79 10.75
N VAL A 77 -5.29 15.42 9.74
CA VAL A 77 -5.60 14.33 8.79
C VAL A 77 -4.42 13.36 8.71
N TYR A 78 -4.71 12.08 8.92
CA TYR A 78 -3.75 10.99 8.81
C TYR A 78 -4.17 10.05 7.68
N LEU A 79 -3.31 9.81 6.70
CA LEU A 79 -3.59 8.98 5.52
C LEU A 79 -2.66 7.76 5.51
N LYS A 80 -3.23 6.57 5.26
CA LYS A 80 -2.48 5.31 5.17
C LYS A 80 -3.02 4.39 4.08
N SER A 81 -2.12 3.68 3.40
CA SER A 81 -2.48 2.65 2.41
C SER A 81 -2.79 1.31 3.08
N GLY A 82 -3.84 0.62 2.62
CA GLY A 82 -4.18 -0.76 2.96
C GLY A 82 -4.91 -0.97 4.29
N SER A 83 -4.84 -0.02 5.22
CA SER A 83 -5.59 -0.08 6.49
C SER A 83 -5.87 1.32 7.03
N PRO A 84 -6.87 1.49 7.92
CA PRO A 84 -6.98 2.69 8.74
C PRO A 84 -5.67 3.01 9.47
N PRO A 85 -5.32 4.31 9.62
CA PRO A 85 -4.16 4.71 10.40
C PRO A 85 -4.42 4.48 11.89
N VAL A 86 -3.43 3.94 12.59
CA VAL A 86 -3.42 3.87 14.06
C VAL A 86 -2.64 5.08 14.53
N ILE A 87 -3.29 5.93 15.32
CA ILE A 87 -2.81 7.26 15.68
C ILE A 87 -2.98 7.49 17.18
N ASN A 88 -2.01 8.17 17.78
CA ASN A 88 -2.04 8.62 19.16
C ASN A 88 -1.74 10.13 19.17
N PRO A 89 -2.76 10.99 19.01
CA PRO A 89 -2.56 12.44 18.94
C PRO A 89 -1.98 13.05 20.23
N ASP A 90 -2.12 12.36 21.35
CA ASP A 90 -1.56 12.71 22.66
C ASP A 90 -0.10 12.25 22.86
N ASN A 91 0.51 11.63 21.83
CA ASN A 91 1.83 11.00 21.86
C ASN A 91 1.95 9.87 22.91
N SER A 92 0.86 9.23 23.30
CA SER A 92 0.91 8.00 24.10
C SER A 92 1.66 6.89 23.35
N GLU A 93 2.35 6.02 24.09
CA GLU A 93 3.08 4.89 23.48
C GLU A 93 2.12 3.82 22.94
N LEU A 94 2.39 3.34 21.74
CA LEU A 94 1.69 2.16 21.20
C LEU A 94 2.12 0.90 21.98
N PRO A 95 1.25 -0.13 22.07
CA PRO A 95 1.59 -1.40 22.72
C PRO A 95 2.93 -1.96 22.19
N LYS A 96 3.75 -2.54 23.08
CA LYS A 96 5.13 -3.01 22.78
C LYS A 96 5.25 -3.97 21.58
N HIS A 97 4.17 -4.67 21.24
CA HIS A 97 4.11 -5.63 20.15
C HIS A 97 3.17 -5.19 19.02
N PHE A 98 2.90 -3.89 18.89
CA PHE A 98 2.12 -3.36 17.78
C PHE A 98 2.88 -3.53 16.47
N LEU A 99 2.30 -4.30 15.55
CA LEU A 99 2.87 -4.58 14.25
C LEU A 99 2.19 -3.70 13.20
N ASN A 100 2.92 -2.68 12.75
CA ASN A 100 2.44 -1.81 11.67
C ASN A 100 2.74 -2.46 10.30
N TYR A 101 1.84 -3.34 9.86
CA TYR A 101 2.02 -4.11 8.62
C TYR A 101 1.82 -3.29 7.34
N SER A 102 1.05 -2.21 7.41
CA SER A 102 0.69 -1.39 6.25
C SER A 102 1.52 -0.11 6.26
N GLY A 103 1.86 0.41 5.07
CA GLY A 103 2.89 1.44 4.83
C GLY A 103 2.86 2.72 5.69
N PRO A 104 3.79 3.66 5.44
CA PRO A 104 3.96 4.85 6.29
C PRO A 104 2.69 5.71 6.34
N ILE A 105 2.40 6.25 7.52
CA ILE A 105 1.31 7.20 7.72
C ILE A 105 1.77 8.57 7.24
N LYS A 106 0.95 9.25 6.44
CA LYS A 106 1.17 10.64 6.04
C LYS A 106 0.26 11.55 6.85
N GLU A 107 0.82 12.60 7.44
CA GLU A 107 0.12 13.57 8.26
C GLU A 107 -0.04 14.91 7.51
N LEU A 108 -1.19 15.55 7.72
CA LEU A 108 -1.50 16.88 7.20
C LEU A 108 -2.25 17.65 8.29
N LYS A 109 -1.75 18.85 8.62
CA LYS A 109 -2.37 19.77 9.59
C LYS A 109 -2.72 21.09 8.91
N PHE A 110 -3.93 21.57 9.12
CA PHE A 110 -4.41 22.82 8.51
C PHE A 110 -5.63 23.37 9.26
N THR A 111 -6.16 24.53 8.86
CA THR A 111 -7.32 25.15 9.48
C THR A 111 -8.55 25.08 8.58
N SER A 112 -9.76 25.09 9.16
CA SER A 112 -11.04 25.08 8.43
C SER A 112 -11.40 26.42 7.77
N ASN A 113 -10.45 27.01 7.04
CA ASN A 113 -10.55 28.32 6.42
C ASN A 113 -10.91 28.28 4.92
N LYS A 114 -11.49 27.17 4.42
CA LYS A 114 -11.82 26.91 3.00
C LYS A 114 -10.60 26.82 2.06
N SER A 115 -9.38 26.75 2.59
CA SER A 115 -8.19 26.52 1.75
C SER A 115 -8.07 25.06 1.36
N CYS A 116 -7.58 24.82 0.14
CA CYS A 116 -7.28 23.49 -0.35
C CYS A 116 -5.88 23.04 0.08
N HIS A 117 -5.80 21.85 0.67
CA HIS A 117 -4.56 21.21 1.09
C HIS A 117 -4.39 19.86 0.42
N TYR A 118 -3.15 19.42 0.19
CA TYR A 118 -2.87 18.26 -0.66
C TYR A 118 -1.89 17.29 -0.02
N ILE A 119 -2.18 15.99 -0.12
CA ILE A 119 -1.21 14.91 0.10
C ILE A 119 -0.88 14.27 -1.24
N ASN A 120 0.37 14.38 -1.66
CA ASN A 120 0.85 13.85 -2.94
C ASN A 120 1.61 12.53 -2.75
N VAL A 121 1.35 11.55 -3.62
CA VAL A 121 2.04 10.25 -3.62
C VAL A 121 2.43 9.87 -5.04
N THR A 122 3.73 9.69 -5.27
CA THR A 122 4.27 9.11 -6.50
C THR A 122 4.36 7.59 -6.36
N SER A 123 4.05 6.87 -7.43
CA SER A 123 3.96 5.41 -7.46
C SER A 123 3.16 4.85 -6.26
N PRO A 124 1.87 5.21 -6.12
CA PRO A 124 1.04 4.71 -5.03
C PRO A 124 0.80 3.21 -5.16
N TYR A 125 0.51 2.55 -4.04
CA TYR A 125 -0.07 1.20 -4.08
C TYR A 125 -1.46 1.27 -4.70
N ALA A 126 -1.80 0.31 -5.56
CA ALA A 126 -3.19 0.14 -5.97
C ALA A 126 -4.03 -0.37 -4.78
N GLY A 127 -5.32 -0.07 -4.77
CA GLY A 127 -6.25 -0.52 -3.74
C GLY A 127 -6.66 0.58 -2.76
N PHE A 128 -6.99 0.18 -1.53
CA PHE A 128 -7.63 1.07 -0.57
C PHE A 128 -6.64 1.95 0.20
N TYR A 129 -7.02 3.20 0.38
CA TYR A 129 -6.38 4.17 1.25
C TYR A 129 -7.42 4.68 2.23
N PHE A 130 -7.02 4.85 3.48
CA PHE A 130 -7.88 5.30 4.56
C PHE A 130 -7.30 6.57 5.15
N ALA A 131 -8.14 7.60 5.26
CA ALA A 131 -7.81 8.82 5.99
C ALA A 131 -8.62 8.88 7.29
N ALA A 132 -7.97 9.19 8.40
CA ALA A 132 -8.64 9.58 9.64
C ALA A 132 -8.53 11.10 9.77
N ALA A 133 -9.65 11.79 9.98
CA ALA A 133 -9.71 13.23 10.09
C ALA A 133 -10.56 13.67 11.29
N PHE A 134 -10.13 14.72 11.98
CA PHE A 134 -10.82 15.26 13.16
C PHE A 134 -10.35 16.68 13.46
N ILE A 135 -11.11 17.38 14.31
CA ILE A 135 -10.64 18.63 14.90
C ILE A 135 -9.53 18.28 15.90
N ALA A 136 -8.38 18.94 15.74
CA ALA A 136 -7.12 18.63 16.40
C ALA A 136 -7.28 18.44 17.91
N TYR A 137 -6.55 17.44 18.42
CA TYR A 137 -6.55 17.15 19.85
C TYR A 137 -6.03 18.35 20.63
N THR A 138 -6.74 18.69 21.70
CA THR A 138 -6.33 19.71 22.67
C THR A 138 -6.46 19.09 24.05
N ASP A 139 -5.40 19.17 24.86
CA ASP A 139 -5.41 18.59 26.20
C ASP A 139 -6.63 19.13 26.99
N PRO A 140 -7.58 18.26 27.40
CA PRO A 140 -8.77 18.68 28.12
C PRO A 140 -8.44 19.50 29.38
N ARG A 141 -7.29 19.27 30.01
CA ARG A 141 -6.84 19.99 31.22
C ARG A 141 -6.46 21.44 30.96
N LEU A 142 -6.14 21.79 29.71
CA LEU A 142 -5.74 23.13 29.29
C LEU A 142 -6.91 23.92 28.68
N ARG A 143 -8.11 23.34 28.62
CA ARG A 143 -9.27 23.99 28.00
C ARG A 143 -9.93 24.98 28.96
N ALA A 144 -10.27 26.16 28.44
CA ALA A 144 -11.11 27.10 29.14
C ALA A 144 -12.53 26.53 29.30
N ILE A 145 -13.07 26.61 30.52
CA ILE A 145 -14.46 26.22 30.79
C ILE A 145 -15.37 27.29 30.19
N THR A 146 -16.14 26.93 29.17
CA THR A 146 -17.12 27.81 28.53
C THR A 146 -18.55 27.42 28.93
N GLN A 147 -19.41 28.42 29.13
CA GLN A 147 -20.81 28.19 29.50
C GLN A 147 -21.60 27.70 28.28
N GLN A 148 -22.26 26.54 28.41
CA GLN A 148 -23.17 26.03 27.38
C GLN A 148 -24.27 27.07 27.07
N GLY A 149 -24.50 27.33 25.78
CA GLY A 149 -25.58 28.22 25.30
C GLY A 149 -25.20 29.67 25.00
N LEU A 150 -23.95 30.09 25.25
CA LEU A 150 -23.44 31.44 24.96
C LEU A 150 -22.36 31.49 23.86
N THR A 151 -22.10 30.37 23.19
CA THR A 151 -21.10 30.25 22.12
C THR A 151 -21.76 30.02 20.77
N ALA A 152 -21.06 30.38 19.69
CA ALA A 152 -21.51 30.11 18.33
C ALA A 152 -21.72 28.60 18.14
N LYS A 153 -22.86 28.21 17.56
CA LYS A 153 -23.05 26.84 17.09
C LYS A 153 -22.40 26.72 15.71
N CYS A 154 -21.32 25.95 15.64
CA CYS A 154 -20.50 25.78 14.46
C CYS A 154 -20.37 24.30 14.15
N LEU A 155 -20.61 23.96 12.89
CA LEU A 155 -20.38 22.62 12.37
C LEU A 155 -19.19 22.66 11.41
N THR A 156 -18.08 22.03 11.81
CA THR A 156 -16.91 21.89 10.96
C THR A 156 -17.13 20.73 9.98
N VAL A 157 -17.00 20.98 8.69
CA VAL A 157 -17.14 19.94 7.65
C VAL A 157 -15.87 19.82 6.81
N LEU A 158 -15.58 18.60 6.39
CA LEU A 158 -14.44 18.25 5.55
C LEU A 158 -14.91 17.71 4.20
N ASN A 159 -14.39 18.29 3.12
CA ASN A 159 -14.52 17.81 1.77
C ASN A 159 -13.20 17.18 1.32
N ALA A 160 -13.25 16.00 0.72
CA ALA A 160 -12.06 15.33 0.20
C ALA A 160 -12.25 14.83 -1.23
N GLU A 161 -11.20 14.95 -2.04
CA GLU A 161 -11.17 14.53 -3.44
C GLU A 161 -9.90 13.73 -3.75
N LEU A 162 -10.01 12.73 -4.62
CA LEU A 162 -8.88 11.97 -5.13
C LEU A 162 -8.68 12.26 -6.62
N TRP A 163 -7.49 12.77 -6.93
CA TRP A 163 -7.03 13.05 -8.28
C TRP A 163 -5.89 12.11 -8.64
N VAL A 164 -5.91 11.58 -9.86
CA VAL A 164 -4.91 10.61 -10.32
C VAL A 164 -4.34 11.00 -11.67
N ILE A 165 -3.07 10.68 -11.86
CA ILE A 165 -2.41 10.66 -13.17
C ILE A 165 -2.12 9.20 -13.49
N LYS A 166 -2.82 8.67 -14.49
CA LYS A 166 -2.53 7.35 -15.02
C LYS A 166 -1.28 7.42 -15.88
N LYS A 167 -0.43 6.40 -15.79
CA LYS A 167 0.67 6.27 -16.75
C LYS A 167 0.12 5.72 -18.06
N PRO A 168 0.65 6.09 -19.24
CA PRO A 168 0.30 5.41 -20.48
C PRO A 168 0.66 3.92 -20.38
N ARG A 169 -0.41 3.11 -20.24
CA ARG A 169 -0.56 1.65 -20.45
C ARG A 169 0.73 0.83 -20.35
N PRO A 170 1.05 0.23 -19.18
CA PRO A 170 2.12 -0.77 -19.13
C PRO A 170 1.79 -1.92 -20.09
N TYR A 171 2.81 -2.44 -20.78
CA TYR A 171 2.59 -3.56 -21.70
C TYR A 171 2.36 -4.85 -20.91
N ILE A 172 1.19 -5.46 -21.09
CA ILE A 172 0.86 -6.71 -20.43
C ILE A 172 1.61 -7.85 -21.13
N ILE A 173 2.40 -8.58 -20.36
CA ILE A 173 3.15 -9.73 -20.84
C ILE A 173 2.60 -11.01 -20.23
N VAL A 174 2.71 -12.10 -20.99
CA VAL A 174 2.37 -13.44 -20.53
C VAL A 174 3.67 -14.11 -20.08
N PRO A 175 3.71 -14.73 -18.89
CA PRO A 175 4.85 -15.55 -18.49
C PRO A 175 5.20 -16.61 -19.55
N GLU A 176 6.46 -17.04 -19.56
CA GLU A 176 7.06 -18.02 -20.49
C GLU A 176 7.22 -17.57 -21.94
N LYS A 177 6.48 -16.54 -22.35
CA LYS A 177 6.67 -15.92 -23.67
C LYS A 177 7.92 -15.03 -23.67
N GLN A 178 8.71 -15.13 -24.73
CA GLN A 178 9.85 -14.26 -24.94
C GLN A 178 9.42 -12.92 -25.52
N GLU A 179 9.85 -11.85 -24.87
CA GLU A 179 9.60 -10.48 -25.28
C GLU A 179 10.91 -9.84 -25.74
N HIS A 180 10.85 -9.11 -26.85
CA HIS A 180 11.97 -8.37 -27.42
C HIS A 180 11.82 -6.89 -27.07
N VAL A 181 12.87 -6.28 -26.53
CA VAL A 181 12.86 -4.91 -26.03
C VAL A 181 13.94 -4.09 -26.70
N ILE A 182 13.53 -2.93 -27.19
CA ILE A 182 14.41 -1.85 -27.62
C ILE A 182 14.21 -0.69 -26.63
N LEU A 183 15.25 -0.40 -25.85
CA LEU A 183 15.26 0.67 -24.86
C LEU A 183 15.88 1.93 -25.43
N HIS A 184 15.17 3.04 -25.23
CA HIS A 184 15.67 4.36 -25.54
C HIS A 184 15.97 5.12 -24.24
N PRO A 185 17.00 5.98 -24.19
CA PRO A 185 17.42 6.68 -22.97
C PRO A 185 16.35 7.59 -22.37
N ARG A 186 15.51 8.18 -23.24
CA ARG A 186 14.45 9.13 -22.83
C ARG A 186 13.13 8.46 -22.45
N THR A 187 12.99 7.16 -22.67
CA THR A 187 11.73 6.45 -22.42
C THR A 187 11.91 5.32 -21.43
N ASN A 188 11.06 5.30 -20.41
CA ASN A 188 10.98 4.16 -19.51
C ASN A 188 10.02 3.14 -20.10
N ARG A 189 10.48 1.91 -20.32
CA ARG A 189 9.60 0.81 -20.73
C ARG A 189 9.13 0.08 -19.48
N ILE A 190 7.80 0.01 -19.31
CA ILE A 190 7.16 -0.65 -18.18
C ILE A 190 6.31 -1.78 -18.71
N PHE A 191 6.56 -2.95 -18.16
CA PHE A 191 5.83 -4.17 -18.42
C PHE A 191 5.05 -4.57 -17.17
N LYS A 192 3.93 -5.26 -17.37
CA LYS A 192 3.10 -5.75 -16.28
C LYS A 192 2.73 -7.21 -16.52
N PHE A 193 2.82 -8.03 -15.49
CA PHE A 193 2.41 -9.44 -15.54
C PHE A 193 1.71 -9.82 -14.26
N TYR A 194 0.80 -10.79 -14.34
CA TYR A 194 0.06 -11.28 -13.20
C TYR A 194 0.75 -12.51 -12.62
N VAL A 195 0.82 -12.57 -11.29
CA VAL A 195 1.28 -13.73 -10.54
C VAL A 195 0.08 -14.32 -9.82
N SER A 196 -0.24 -15.57 -10.15
CA SER A 196 -1.33 -16.31 -9.52
C SER A 196 -0.94 -16.84 -8.15
N ASP A 197 -1.94 -17.35 -7.44
CA ASP A 197 -1.79 -18.10 -6.20
C ASP A 197 -0.76 -19.22 -6.35
N TYR A 198 -0.07 -19.52 -5.24
CA TYR A 198 0.94 -20.57 -5.13
C TYR A 198 2.22 -20.38 -5.94
N THR A 199 2.41 -19.24 -6.60
CA THR A 199 3.71 -18.89 -7.19
C THR A 199 4.60 -18.35 -6.08
N GLU A 200 5.67 -19.05 -5.75
CA GLU A 200 6.61 -18.65 -4.68
C GLU A 200 7.69 -17.70 -5.20
N TYR A 201 8.18 -17.96 -6.41
CA TYR A 201 9.16 -17.10 -7.04
C TYR A 201 9.05 -17.10 -8.56
N VAL A 202 9.56 -16.03 -9.14
CA VAL A 202 9.66 -15.84 -10.59
C VAL A 202 11.13 -15.68 -10.96
N ILE A 203 11.54 -16.37 -12.02
CA ILE A 203 12.86 -16.19 -12.62
C ILE A 203 12.73 -15.26 -13.81
N LEU A 204 13.43 -14.12 -13.75
CA LEU A 204 13.66 -13.26 -14.89
C LEU A 204 14.94 -13.71 -15.60
N HIS A 205 14.83 -14.02 -16.89
CA HIS A 205 15.97 -14.36 -17.73
C HIS A 205 16.03 -13.39 -18.91
N MET A 206 17.07 -12.56 -18.93
CA MET A 206 17.43 -11.67 -20.03
C MET A 206 18.54 -12.31 -20.87
N LYS A 207 18.37 -12.27 -22.19
CA LYS A 207 19.29 -12.82 -23.19
C LYS A 207 19.60 -11.79 -24.27
N LYS A 208 20.73 -12.00 -24.96
CA LYS A 208 21.15 -11.17 -26.10
C LYS A 208 21.18 -9.68 -25.73
N ILE A 209 21.68 -9.36 -24.53
CA ILE A 209 21.80 -7.98 -24.07
C ILE A 209 22.88 -7.32 -24.92
N LYS A 210 22.55 -6.21 -25.59
CA LYS A 210 23.49 -5.46 -26.39
C LYS A 210 23.36 -3.99 -26.06
N PHE A 211 24.44 -3.43 -25.55
CA PHE A 211 24.52 -2.01 -25.22
C PHE A 211 24.91 -1.19 -26.44
N CYS A 212 24.43 0.05 -26.50
CA CYS A 212 24.96 1.04 -27.43
C CYS A 212 26.37 1.47 -27.04
N VAL A 213 27.05 2.23 -27.92
CA VAL A 213 28.42 2.72 -27.70
C VAL A 213 28.51 3.53 -26.41
N ASP A 214 27.60 4.48 -26.20
CA ASP A 214 27.62 5.43 -25.08
C ASP A 214 26.76 5.01 -23.87
N CYS A 215 26.18 3.81 -23.91
CA CYS A 215 25.33 3.29 -22.86
C CYS A 215 26.19 2.82 -21.68
N THR A 216 25.83 3.22 -20.47
CA THR A 216 26.58 2.86 -19.25
C THR A 216 25.94 1.68 -18.51
N LYS A 217 24.62 1.75 -18.30
CA LYS A 217 23.88 0.73 -17.56
C LYS A 217 22.39 0.69 -17.92
N ILE A 218 21.79 -0.48 -17.74
CA ILE A 218 20.34 -0.69 -17.75
C ILE A 218 19.87 -0.85 -16.30
N LYS A 219 18.96 0.01 -15.87
CA LYS A 219 18.32 -0.05 -14.56
C LYS A 219 17.07 -0.92 -14.65
N LEU A 220 17.10 -2.05 -13.96
CA LEU A 220 15.99 -2.99 -13.83
C LEU A 220 15.37 -2.83 -12.45
N ARG A 221 14.09 -2.48 -12.40
CA ARG A 221 13.30 -2.46 -11.16
C ARG A 221 12.05 -3.31 -11.29
N VAL A 222 11.72 -4.03 -10.22
CA VAL A 222 10.52 -4.85 -10.14
C VAL A 222 9.79 -4.55 -8.84
N GLN A 223 8.46 -4.42 -8.92
CA GLN A 223 7.61 -4.08 -7.78
C GLN A 223 6.22 -4.71 -7.94
N SER A 224 5.65 -5.22 -6.84
CA SER A 224 4.25 -5.68 -6.81
C SER A 224 3.29 -4.53 -6.47
N HIS A 225 2.07 -4.61 -6.99
CA HIS A 225 0.91 -3.72 -6.77
C HIS A 225 1.08 -2.24 -7.16
N ARG A 226 2.27 -1.81 -7.59
CA ARG A 226 2.55 -0.44 -8.02
C ARG A 226 3.69 -0.36 -9.03
N ILE A 227 3.71 0.73 -9.78
CA ILE A 227 4.80 1.04 -10.70
C ILE A 227 6.11 1.26 -9.91
N PRO A 228 7.25 0.65 -10.29
CA PRO A 228 8.48 0.77 -9.52
C PRO A 228 8.94 2.23 -9.40
N ASN A 229 9.37 2.60 -8.20
CA ASN A 229 9.99 3.89 -7.92
C ASN A 229 11.50 3.71 -7.76
N VAL A 230 12.29 4.75 -8.04
CA VAL A 230 13.75 4.76 -7.91
C VAL A 230 14.20 4.46 -6.48
N ASN A 231 13.42 4.86 -5.47
CA ASN A 231 13.79 4.72 -4.07
C ASN A 231 13.29 3.43 -3.43
N GLU A 232 12.17 2.89 -3.92
CA GLU A 232 11.50 1.73 -3.33
C GLU A 232 11.08 0.77 -4.43
N SER A 233 11.75 -0.38 -4.50
CA SER A 233 11.42 -1.48 -5.38
C SER A 233 11.72 -2.80 -4.66
N LEU A 234 10.85 -3.79 -4.81
CA LEU A 234 11.05 -5.14 -4.28
C LEU A 234 12.37 -5.73 -4.77
N TYR A 235 12.69 -5.51 -6.05
CA TYR A 235 13.97 -5.86 -6.64
C TYR A 235 14.53 -4.70 -7.45
N SER A 236 15.83 -4.49 -7.33
CA SER A 236 16.57 -3.43 -8.02
C SER A 236 17.95 -3.94 -8.43
N MET A 237 18.28 -3.79 -9.71
CA MET A 237 19.60 -4.13 -10.24
C MET A 237 20.02 -3.15 -11.33
N ASP A 238 21.28 -2.72 -11.28
CA ASP A 238 21.93 -1.93 -12.31
C ASP A 238 22.84 -2.86 -13.13
N LEU A 239 22.44 -3.19 -14.35
CA LEU A 239 23.22 -4.00 -15.29
C LEU A 239 24.20 -3.10 -16.02
N THR A 240 25.48 -3.12 -15.63
CA THR A 240 26.52 -2.33 -16.29
C THR A 240 26.95 -2.96 -17.62
N LYS A 241 27.31 -2.11 -18.58
CA LYS A 241 27.80 -2.54 -19.89
C LYS A 241 29.00 -3.49 -19.78
N GLU A 242 29.99 -3.14 -18.96
CA GLU A 242 31.21 -3.93 -18.77
C GLU A 242 30.93 -5.38 -18.32
N ALA A 243 29.91 -5.55 -17.47
CA ALA A 243 29.60 -6.86 -16.90
C ALA A 243 28.68 -7.69 -17.80
N TYR A 244 27.77 -7.05 -18.55
CA TYR A 244 26.63 -7.72 -19.18
C TYR A 244 26.49 -7.53 -20.69
N ASP A 245 27.34 -6.74 -21.35
CA ASP A 245 27.28 -6.61 -22.81
C ASP A 245 27.53 -7.97 -23.48
N THR A 246 26.64 -8.35 -24.40
CA THR A 246 26.54 -9.65 -25.07
C THR A 246 26.34 -10.86 -24.16
N LYS A 247 26.09 -10.66 -22.86
CA LYS A 247 25.91 -11.74 -21.87
C LYS A 247 24.44 -11.92 -21.50
N ASN A 248 24.15 -13.05 -20.88
CA ASN A 248 22.84 -13.35 -20.31
C ASN A 248 22.80 -12.95 -18.83
N PHE A 249 21.63 -12.54 -18.36
CA PHE A 249 21.37 -12.22 -16.97
C PHE A 249 20.17 -13.03 -16.47
N LYS A 250 20.31 -13.65 -15.29
CA LYS A 250 19.24 -14.44 -14.66
C LYS A 250 19.15 -14.03 -13.20
N THR A 251 17.93 -13.77 -12.73
CA THR A 251 17.68 -13.46 -11.32
C THR A 251 16.38 -14.09 -10.85
N GLN A 252 16.32 -14.42 -9.56
CA GLN A 252 15.13 -14.93 -8.88
C GLN A 252 14.50 -13.82 -8.05
N ILE A 253 13.19 -13.65 -8.18
CA ILE A 253 12.39 -12.65 -7.48
C ILE A 253 11.33 -13.40 -6.69
N MET A 254 11.32 -13.24 -5.37
CA MET A 254 10.27 -13.81 -4.52
C MET A 254 8.94 -13.10 -4.80
N THR A 255 7.86 -13.86 -4.84
CA THR A 255 6.55 -13.33 -5.19
C THR A 255 5.60 -13.19 -4.01
N VAL A 256 4.64 -12.30 -4.18
CA VAL A 256 3.43 -12.14 -3.39
C VAL A 256 2.31 -12.73 -4.24
N GLU A 257 1.52 -13.60 -3.64
CA GLU A 257 0.40 -14.27 -4.29
C GLU A 257 -0.68 -13.27 -4.75
N ASP A 258 -1.51 -13.68 -5.71
CA ASP A 258 -2.60 -12.90 -6.28
C ASP A 258 -2.26 -11.42 -6.55
N SER A 259 -1.17 -11.18 -7.30
CA SER A 259 -0.71 -9.80 -7.47
C SER A 259 -0.16 -9.48 -8.86
N TRP A 260 -0.44 -8.25 -9.28
CA TRP A 260 0.18 -7.67 -10.46
C TRP A 260 1.57 -7.16 -10.15
N TYR A 261 2.53 -7.61 -10.95
CA TYR A 261 3.91 -7.17 -10.94
C TYR A 261 4.18 -6.19 -12.06
N TYR A 262 4.96 -5.16 -11.73
CA TYR A 262 5.44 -4.16 -12.66
C TYR A 262 6.95 -4.24 -12.78
N VAL A 263 7.44 -4.23 -14.01
CA VAL A 263 8.85 -4.33 -14.35
C VAL A 263 9.20 -3.11 -15.16
N SER A 264 10.11 -2.29 -14.66
CA SER A 264 10.60 -1.12 -15.38
C SER A 264 12.04 -1.30 -15.80
N PHE A 265 12.30 -1.00 -17.07
CA PHE A 265 13.63 -0.88 -17.61
C PHE A 265 13.89 0.57 -18.00
N ASN A 266 15.01 1.11 -17.55
CA ASN A 266 15.50 2.44 -17.92
C ASN A 266 16.95 2.33 -18.39
N LEU A 267 17.28 3.04 -19.47
CA LEU A 267 18.62 3.06 -20.03
C LEU A 267 19.34 4.34 -19.63
N ASP A 268 20.54 4.20 -19.09
CA ASP A 268 21.42 5.31 -18.73
C ASP A 268 22.45 5.52 -19.83
N SER A 269 22.24 6.55 -20.65
CA SER A 269 23.08 6.89 -21.81
C SER A 269 23.21 8.41 -21.95
N LYS A 270 24.36 8.85 -22.46
CA LYS A 270 24.63 10.27 -22.76
C LYS A 270 24.09 10.70 -24.13
N THR A 271 23.85 9.75 -25.02
CA THR A 271 23.33 9.97 -26.39
C THR A 271 22.01 9.25 -26.56
N ASP A 272 21.22 9.60 -27.57
CA ASP A 272 19.92 8.97 -27.91
C ASP A 272 20.03 7.55 -28.47
N SER A 273 21.17 6.89 -28.29
CA SER A 273 21.43 5.55 -28.78
C SER A 273 20.64 4.48 -27.98
N GLU A 274 20.24 3.42 -28.67
CA GLU A 274 19.34 2.40 -28.13
C GLU A 274 20.08 1.14 -27.67
N ALA A 275 19.55 0.49 -26.62
CA ALA A 275 20.00 -0.84 -26.18
C ALA A 275 18.92 -1.88 -26.48
N GLU A 276 19.33 -3.09 -26.87
CA GLU A 276 18.41 -4.18 -27.21
C GLU A 276 18.65 -5.42 -26.34
N PHE A 277 17.56 -6.12 -25.99
CA PHE A 277 17.61 -7.43 -25.35
C PHE A 277 16.31 -8.20 -25.54
N ALA A 278 16.35 -9.50 -25.27
CA ALA A 278 15.15 -10.31 -25.09
C ALA A 278 15.03 -10.72 -23.61
N PHE A 279 13.81 -10.81 -23.09
CA PHE A 279 13.59 -11.33 -21.74
C PHE A 279 12.41 -12.29 -21.67
N THR A 280 12.42 -13.15 -20.66
CA THR A 280 11.37 -14.11 -20.32
C THR A 280 11.18 -14.15 -18.81
N PHE A 281 9.94 -14.33 -18.37
CA PHE A 281 9.62 -14.67 -16.98
C PHE A 281 9.20 -16.12 -16.89
N LYS A 282 9.69 -16.85 -15.89
CA LYS A 282 9.21 -18.20 -15.58
C LYS A 282 8.72 -18.22 -14.14
N CYS A 283 7.48 -18.64 -13.93
CA CYS A 283 6.85 -18.73 -12.62
C CYS A 283 7.11 -20.13 -12.04
N PHE A 284 7.38 -20.22 -10.75
CA PHE A 284 7.62 -21.49 -10.07
C PHE A 284 6.78 -21.57 -8.79
N SER A 285 6.20 -22.75 -8.61
CA SER A 285 5.42 -23.14 -7.43
C SER A 285 6.13 -24.31 -6.76
N THR A 286 6.21 -24.32 -5.43
CA THR A 286 6.90 -25.38 -4.66
C THR A 286 5.96 -26.42 -4.07
N TYR A 287 4.69 -26.45 -4.48
CA TYR A 287 3.82 -27.53 -4.03
C TYR A 287 4.36 -28.89 -4.50
N PRO A 288 4.48 -29.88 -3.59
CA PRO A 288 4.75 -31.24 -3.98
C PRO A 288 3.50 -31.77 -4.67
N SER A 289 3.42 -31.65 -5.99
CA SER A 289 2.63 -32.64 -6.71
C SER A 289 3.27 -33.99 -6.42
N ASN A 290 2.48 -35.03 -6.19
CA ASN A 290 3.00 -36.39 -5.98
C ASN A 290 3.86 -36.90 -7.16
N ASP A 291 3.94 -36.14 -8.26
CA ASP A 291 4.78 -36.36 -9.43
C ASP A 291 6.11 -35.54 -9.44
N THR A 292 6.45 -34.81 -8.38
CA THR A 292 7.60 -33.88 -8.38
C THR A 292 8.97 -34.52 -8.33
N GLN A 293 9.11 -35.85 -8.27
CA GLN A 293 10.44 -36.47 -8.40
C GLN A 293 11.06 -36.31 -9.81
N LEU A 294 10.31 -35.85 -10.82
CA LEU A 294 10.79 -35.76 -12.21
C LEU A 294 10.97 -34.34 -12.78
N LEU A 295 10.64 -33.28 -12.03
CA LEU A 295 10.79 -31.89 -12.49
C LEU A 295 11.91 -31.09 -11.78
N PHE A 296 12.78 -31.78 -11.02
CA PHE A 296 14.10 -31.25 -10.67
C PHE A 296 15.05 -31.31 -11.89
N SER A 297 14.62 -30.76 -13.02
CA SER A 297 15.45 -30.67 -14.22
C SER A 297 16.58 -29.67 -13.95
N ASN A 298 17.82 -30.18 -13.96
CA ASN A 298 19.17 -29.61 -14.13
C ASN A 298 19.47 -28.08 -14.03
N GLU A 299 18.52 -27.16 -14.16
CA GLU A 299 18.72 -25.70 -14.08
C GLU A 299 18.81 -25.14 -12.64
N THR A 300 18.41 -25.90 -11.62
CA THR A 300 18.44 -25.47 -10.20
C THR A 300 19.80 -25.66 -9.52
N LYS A 301 20.80 -26.25 -10.21
CA LYS A 301 22.15 -26.50 -9.67
C LYS A 301 22.99 -25.24 -9.39
N ILE A 302 22.49 -24.04 -9.68
CA ILE A 302 23.26 -22.78 -9.56
C ILE A 302 23.07 -22.11 -8.20
N PHE A 303 22.08 -22.50 -7.39
CA PHE A 303 21.90 -21.97 -6.03
C PHE A 303 21.78 -23.10 -5.02
N PRO A 304 22.83 -23.42 -4.23
CA PRO A 304 22.69 -24.33 -3.11
C PRO A 304 21.75 -23.69 -2.09
N LEU A 305 20.53 -24.22 -1.98
CA LEU A 305 19.59 -23.88 -0.92
C LEU A 305 20.16 -24.40 0.40
N ASN A 306 20.92 -23.57 1.10
CA ASN A 306 21.27 -23.80 2.49
C ASN A 306 20.03 -23.44 3.32
N ILE A 307 19.24 -24.47 3.66
CA ILE A 307 17.98 -24.37 4.40
C ILE A 307 18.28 -24.02 5.85
N ASN A 308 18.67 -22.76 6.09
CA ASN A 308 18.55 -22.12 7.40
C ASN A 308 17.32 -21.22 7.32
N SER A 309 16.22 -21.74 7.88
CA SER A 309 14.83 -21.27 7.81
C SER A 309 14.55 -19.87 8.37
N THR A 310 15.55 -19.12 8.79
CA THR A 310 15.38 -17.83 9.47
C THR A 310 15.59 -16.61 8.58
N ARG A 311 16.17 -16.78 7.37
CA ARG A 311 16.53 -15.65 6.51
C ARG A 311 15.55 -15.37 5.37
N TYR A 312 14.61 -16.28 5.10
CA TYR A 312 13.76 -16.27 3.90
C TYR A 312 12.40 -15.56 4.06
N TYR A 313 11.97 -15.25 5.28
CA TYR A 313 10.62 -14.73 5.52
C TYR A 313 10.65 -13.33 6.13
N LYS A 314 10.97 -12.33 5.31
CA LYS A 314 10.75 -10.92 5.69
C LYS A 314 9.27 -10.49 5.58
N HIS A 315 8.41 -11.28 4.95
CA HIS A 315 6.97 -11.07 4.94
C HIS A 315 6.26 -12.11 5.83
N SER A 316 5.50 -11.62 6.81
CA SER A 316 4.77 -12.41 7.82
C SER A 316 3.70 -13.32 7.24
N ILE A 317 3.14 -12.97 6.08
CA ILE A 317 2.04 -13.73 5.44
C ILE A 317 2.55 -15.12 4.99
N LEU A 318 3.68 -15.18 4.28
CA LEU A 318 4.30 -16.46 3.88
C LEU A 318 4.84 -17.26 5.07
N ARG A 319 5.31 -16.57 6.13
CA ARG A 319 5.73 -17.22 7.39
C ARG A 319 4.55 -17.91 8.09
N ASN A 320 3.37 -17.31 8.04
CA ASN A 320 2.17 -17.88 8.63
C ASN A 320 1.75 -19.13 7.83
N TYR A 321 1.61 -19.05 6.50
CA TYR A 321 1.17 -20.20 5.71
C TYR A 321 2.18 -21.37 5.65
N ALA A 322 3.49 -21.09 5.73
CA ALA A 322 4.50 -22.14 5.85
C ALA A 322 4.65 -22.70 7.27
N SER A 323 3.94 -22.13 8.25
CA SER A 323 3.94 -22.64 9.62
C SER A 323 3.20 -23.98 9.63
N PRO A 324 3.89 -25.11 9.95
CA PRO A 324 3.22 -26.42 10.06
C PRO A 324 2.15 -26.43 11.16
N TYR A 325 2.08 -25.38 11.98
CA TYR A 325 1.13 -25.20 13.06
C TYR A 325 -0.22 -24.62 12.61
N LEU A 326 -0.37 -24.14 11.37
CA LEU A 326 -1.62 -23.49 10.91
C LEU A 326 -2.75 -24.49 10.62
N HIS A 327 -2.41 -25.77 10.45
CA HIS A 327 -3.35 -26.89 10.32
C HIS A 327 -3.58 -27.64 11.64
N LEU A 328 -2.98 -27.20 12.76
CA LEU A 328 -3.32 -27.77 14.05
C LEU A 328 -4.73 -27.28 14.42
N ASN A 329 -5.64 -28.23 14.58
CA ASN A 329 -6.89 -27.99 15.30
C ASN A 329 -6.52 -27.55 16.73
N LEU A 330 -6.41 -26.24 16.93
CA LEU A 330 -6.30 -25.66 18.25
C LEU A 330 -7.67 -25.81 18.91
N SER A 331 -7.76 -26.64 19.94
CA SER A 331 -8.91 -26.67 20.83
C SER A 331 -9.00 -25.31 21.51
N TYR A 332 -9.98 -24.49 21.13
CA TYR A 332 -10.27 -23.26 21.83
C TYR A 332 -11.34 -23.55 22.89
N ASN A 333 -11.09 -23.11 24.12
CA ASN A 333 -12.10 -23.14 25.16
C ASN A 333 -12.94 -21.87 25.02
N GLN A 334 -14.23 -22.02 24.76
CA GLN A 334 -15.16 -20.91 24.73
C GLN A 334 -15.57 -20.55 26.15
N TYR A 335 -15.28 -19.32 26.58
CA TYR A 335 -15.74 -18.80 27.86
C TYR A 335 -16.88 -17.81 27.65
N ASN A 336 -17.97 -17.99 28.40
CA ASN A 336 -19.09 -17.05 28.38
C ASN A 336 -18.75 -15.84 29.26
N LEU A 337 -18.48 -14.71 28.62
CA LEU A 337 -18.26 -13.44 29.32
C LEU A 337 -19.60 -12.76 29.57
N VAL A 338 -19.79 -12.26 30.79
CA VAL A 338 -20.98 -11.47 31.14
C VAL A 338 -20.57 -10.00 31.16
N ARG A 339 -21.34 -9.17 30.45
CA ARG A 339 -21.17 -7.72 30.46
C ARG A 339 -21.71 -7.16 31.77
N GLU A 340 -20.83 -6.66 32.62
CA GLU A 340 -21.22 -5.90 33.80
C GLU A 340 -21.16 -4.41 33.45
N GLY A 341 -22.28 -3.71 33.56
CA GLY A 341 -22.39 -2.29 33.27
C GLY A 341 -22.74 -1.50 34.51
N SER A 342 -22.01 -0.42 34.79
CA SER A 342 -22.44 0.57 35.77
C SER A 342 -23.48 1.49 35.14
N ILE A 343 -24.67 1.57 35.74
CA ILE A 343 -25.78 2.42 35.27
C ILE A 343 -25.40 3.91 35.32
N GLU A 344 -24.44 4.27 36.17
CA GLU A 344 -24.09 5.67 36.43
C GLU A 344 -23.11 6.25 35.42
N ASN A 345 -22.22 5.45 34.83
CA ASN A 345 -21.09 5.97 34.05
C ASN A 345 -20.91 5.37 32.65
N PHE A 346 -21.86 4.58 32.12
CA PHE A 346 -21.78 3.87 30.81
C PHE A 346 -20.53 2.97 30.60
N PHE A 347 -19.64 2.86 31.59
CA PHE A 347 -18.56 1.90 31.60
C PHE A 347 -19.12 0.49 31.73
N TYR A 348 -18.58 -0.41 30.92
CA TYR A 348 -18.82 -1.83 31.04
C TYR A 348 -17.51 -2.59 31.07
N SER A 349 -17.46 -3.58 31.96
CA SER A 349 -16.41 -4.60 32.03
C SER A 349 -17.01 -5.94 31.62
N PHE A 350 -16.16 -6.84 31.15
CA PHE A 350 -16.54 -8.23 30.92
C PHE A 350 -15.90 -9.05 32.02
N ASP A 351 -16.72 -9.78 32.77
CA ASP A 351 -16.25 -10.67 33.82
C ASP A 351 -16.54 -12.13 33.47
N LEU A 352 -15.65 -13.02 33.93
CA LEU A 352 -15.80 -14.47 33.81
C LEU A 352 -16.60 -14.96 35.01
N HIS A 353 -17.80 -15.48 34.77
CA HIS A 353 -18.50 -16.17 35.85
C HIS A 353 -17.76 -17.47 36.21
N PRO A 354 -17.71 -17.85 37.50
CA PRO A 354 -17.23 -19.16 37.90
C PRO A 354 -18.07 -20.26 37.26
N ASP A 355 -17.43 -21.38 36.93
CA ASP A 355 -18.13 -22.60 36.50
C ASP A 355 -19.08 -23.08 37.62
N THR A 356 -19.93 -24.07 37.31
CA THR A 356 -20.91 -24.67 38.25
C THR A 356 -20.30 -25.12 39.59
N ASP A 357 -18.98 -25.31 39.61
CA ASP A 357 -18.21 -25.84 40.71
C ASP A 357 -17.51 -24.71 41.53
N GLY A 358 -17.72 -23.44 41.15
CA GLY A 358 -17.16 -22.26 41.82
C GLY A 358 -15.74 -21.89 41.38
N SER A 359 -15.15 -22.60 40.42
CA SER A 359 -13.81 -22.33 39.91
C SER A 359 -13.80 -21.26 38.82
N VAL A 360 -12.82 -20.34 38.89
CA VAL A 360 -12.52 -19.36 37.83
C VAL A 360 -11.10 -19.66 37.29
N PRO A 361 -10.86 -19.68 35.97
CA PRO A 361 -9.52 -19.89 35.43
C PRO A 361 -8.57 -18.77 35.88
N SER A 362 -7.52 -19.13 36.63
CA SER A 362 -6.64 -18.15 37.30
C SER A 362 -5.65 -17.42 36.38
N SER A 363 -5.59 -17.77 35.08
CA SER A 363 -4.77 -17.06 34.10
C SER A 363 -5.16 -17.40 32.66
N ILE A 364 -5.57 -16.40 31.87
CA ILE A 364 -5.70 -16.48 30.39
C ILE A 364 -4.36 -16.06 29.74
N LEU A 365 -3.25 -16.51 30.30
CA LEU A 365 -1.90 -16.11 29.88
C LEU A 365 -1.08 -17.37 29.63
N GLY A 366 -1.34 -17.99 28.48
CA GLY A 366 -0.61 -19.15 28.01
C GLY A 366 -1.30 -19.72 26.79
N GLU A 367 -0.68 -19.55 25.64
CA GLU A 367 -1.05 -20.11 24.33
C GLU A 367 -2.14 -19.33 23.55
N LEU A 368 -1.63 -18.55 22.58
CA LEU A 368 -2.28 -18.11 21.33
C LEU A 368 -3.82 -17.97 21.37
N CYS A 369 -4.32 -16.95 22.08
CA CYS A 369 -5.69 -16.50 21.91
C CYS A 369 -5.79 -15.49 20.76
N SER A 370 -6.53 -15.85 19.71
CA SER A 370 -7.13 -14.90 18.79
C SER A 370 -8.55 -14.57 19.28
N LEU A 371 -8.77 -13.33 19.71
CA LEU A 371 -10.11 -12.83 20.01
C LEU A 371 -10.82 -12.50 18.69
N VAL A 372 -11.78 -13.34 18.29
CA VAL A 372 -12.66 -13.07 17.15
C VAL A 372 -13.97 -12.50 17.69
N TRP A 373 -14.21 -11.20 17.46
CA TRP A 373 -15.46 -10.56 17.79
C TRP A 373 -16.52 -10.93 16.76
N ARG A 374 -17.59 -11.61 17.19
CA ARG A 374 -18.80 -11.81 16.39
C ARG A 374 -19.92 -10.99 17.03
N LEU A 375 -20.22 -9.84 16.43
CA LEU A 375 -21.42 -9.07 16.76
C LEU A 375 -22.63 -9.84 16.25
N ASN A 376 -23.28 -10.61 17.12
CA ASN A 376 -24.65 -11.03 16.88
C ASN A 376 -25.53 -9.78 17.10
N ARG A 377 -26.19 -9.33 16.03
CA ARG A 377 -27.30 -8.39 16.15
C ARG A 377 -28.47 -9.15 16.75
N GLU A 378 -29.01 -8.67 17.87
CA GLU A 378 -30.41 -8.92 18.24
C GLU A 378 -31.33 -8.00 17.44
#